data_AF-A0A267HN81-F1
#
_entry.id   AF-A0A267HN81-F1
#
_cell.length_a   1.000
_cell.length_b   1.000
_cell.length_c   1.000
_cell.angle_alpha   90.00
_cell.angle_beta   90.00
_cell.angle_gamma   90.00
#
_symmetry.space_group_name_H-M   'P 1'
#
loop_
_entity.id
_entity.type
_entity.pdbx_description
1 polymer ?
#
loop_
_entity_poly.entity_id
_entity_poly.type
_entity_poly.pdbx_seq_one_letter_code
_entity_poly.pdbx_strand_id
1 'polypeptide(L)'
;MTVSRLNIRIDGDLKQQAKEVYKDMGMDLTTAVTIFLKQSVREQRLPFQPSREPIENVIARYEVENGLTTKVDSAEELMENLNADD
;
A
#
# COMPACT_ATOMS: atom_id res chain seq x y z
N MET A 1 27.04 -12.25 -16.21
CA MET A 1 25.59 -12.25 -15.94
C MET A 1 24.88 -12.42 -17.27
N THR A 2 23.96 -13.37 -17.38
CA THR A 2 23.16 -13.57 -18.60
C THR A 2 22.00 -12.58 -18.59
N VAL A 3 21.81 -11.86 -19.70
CA VAL A 3 20.66 -10.96 -19.87
C VAL A 3 19.51 -11.78 -20.46
N SER A 4 18.36 -11.74 -19.80
CA SER A 4 17.12 -12.37 -20.29
C SER A 4 16.06 -11.31 -20.55
N ARG A 5 15.16 -11.56 -21.51
CA ARG A 5 14.07 -10.64 -21.87
C ARG A 5 12.79 -11.03 -21.13
N LEU A 6 12.14 -10.04 -20.54
CA LEU A 6 10.82 -10.16 -19.92
C LEU A 6 9.78 -9.50 -20.82
N ASN A 7 8.83 -10.28 -21.34
CA ASN A 7 7.73 -9.78 -22.16
C ASN A 7 6.43 -9.83 -21.34
N ILE A 8 5.83 -8.67 -21.08
CA ILE A 8 4.59 -8.53 -20.30
C ILE A 8 3.53 -7.88 -21.18
N ARG A 9 2.32 -8.47 -21.21
CA ARG A 9 1.13 -7.82 -21.76
C ARG A 9 0.50 -6.98 -20.68
N ILE A 10 0.28 -5.70 -20.96
CA ILE A 10 -0.30 -4.72 -20.05
C ILE A 10 -1.20 -3.80 -20.86
N ASP A 11 -2.22 -3.27 -20.21
CA ASP A 11 -3.05 -2.21 -20.76
C ASP A 11 -2.20 -0.97 -21.13
N GLY A 12 -2.58 -0.30 -22.22
CA GLY A 12 -1.83 0.83 -22.78
C GLY A 12 -1.84 2.05 -21.86
N ASP A 13 -3.00 2.35 -21.27
CA ASP A 13 -3.18 3.50 -20.40
C ASP A 13 -2.48 3.25 -19.06
N LEU A 14 -2.60 2.04 -18.51
CA LEU A 14 -1.87 1.65 -17.30
C LEU A 14 -0.35 1.77 -17.48
N LYS A 15 0.17 1.38 -18.65
CA LYS A 15 1.60 1.53 -18.96
C LYS A 15 2.02 2.99 -19.01
N GLN A 16 1.20 3.85 -19.60
CA GLN A 16 1.49 5.28 -19.72
C GLN A 16 1.47 5.95 -18.34
N GLN A 17 0.43 5.71 -17.55
CA GLN A 17 0.30 6.22 -16.17
C GLN A 17 1.47 5.77 -15.29
N ALA A 18 1.81 4.48 -15.32
CA ALA A 18 2.95 3.97 -14.56
C ALA A 18 4.27 4.64 -14.98
N LYS A 19 4.46 4.88 -16.29
CA LYS A 19 5.68 5.53 -16.79
C LYS A 19 5.80 6.98 -16.32
N GLU A 20 4.69 7.72 -16.23
CA GLU A 20 4.67 9.08 -15.69
C GLU A 20 5.05 9.09 -14.21
N VAL A 21 4.39 8.26 -13.40
CA VAL A 21 4.69 8.13 -11.96
C VAL A 21 6.17 7.82 -11.72
N TYR A 22 6.73 6.83 -12.40
CA TYR A 22 8.14 6.46 -12.19
C TYR A 22 9.11 7.50 -12.73
N LYS A 23 8.76 8.20 -13.83
CA LYS A 23 9.57 9.29 -14.36
C LYS A 23 9.66 10.45 -13.37
N ASP A 24 8.57 10.78 -12.68
CA ASP A 24 8.57 11.80 -11.63
C ASP A 24 9.43 11.38 -10.43
N MET A 25 9.55 10.07 -10.18
CA MET A 25 10.49 9.49 -9.21
C MET A 25 11.93 9.36 -9.74
N GLY A 26 12.22 9.80 -10.97
CA GLY A 26 13.56 9.77 -11.56
C GLY A 26 14.01 8.40 -12.08
N MET A 27 13.08 7.49 -12.38
CA MET A 27 13.40 6.15 -12.89
C MET A 27 12.51 5.72 -14.06
N ASP A 28 12.99 4.77 -14.87
CA ASP A 28 12.18 4.19 -15.92
C ASP A 28 11.40 2.95 -15.45
N LEU A 29 10.41 2.54 -16.25
CA LEU A 29 9.57 1.39 -15.93
C LEU A 29 10.38 0.09 -15.80
N THR A 30 11.47 -0.05 -16.56
CA THR A 30 12.36 -1.23 -16.49
C THR A 30 13.05 -1.31 -15.13
N THR A 31 13.52 -0.18 -14.62
CA THR A 31 14.16 -0.05 -13.31
C THR A 31 13.17 -0.39 -12.21
N ALA A 32 11.95 0.14 -12.28
CA ALA A 32 10.89 -0.16 -11.33
C ALA A 32 10.55 -1.66 -11.29
N VAL A 33 10.37 -2.31 -12.45
CA VAL A 33 10.13 -3.77 -12.54
C VAL A 33 11.33 -4.57 -11.99
N THR A 34 12.56 -4.10 -12.25
CA THR A 34 13.76 -4.76 -11.71
C THR A 34 13.82 -4.68 -10.20
N ILE A 35 13.49 -3.52 -9.61
CA ILE A 35 13.42 -3.33 -8.16
C ILE A 35 12.35 -4.25 -7.57
N PHE A 36 11.16 -4.29 -8.17
CA PHE A 36 10.08 -5.18 -7.77
C PHE A 36 10.55 -6.63 -7.66
N LEU A 37 11.18 -7.16 -8.72
CA LEU A 37 11.66 -8.54 -8.76
C LEU A 37 12.79 -8.80 -7.75
N LYS A 38 13.73 -7.87 -7.61
CA LYS A 38 14.81 -7.98 -6.61
C LYS A 38 14.27 -8.02 -5.19
N GLN A 39 13.28 -7.18 -4.89
CA GLN A 39 12.64 -7.14 -3.58
C GLN A 39 11.91 -8.46 -3.30
N SER A 40 11.17 -9.00 -4.28
CA SER A 40 10.52 -10.30 -4.14
C SER A 40 11.50 -11.44 -3.89
N VAL A 41 12.63 -11.46 -4.59
CA VAL A 41 13.68 -12.47 -4.39
C VAL A 41 14.34 -12.32 -3.02
N ARG A 42 14.61 -11.08 -2.58
CA ARG A 42 15.26 -10.83 -1.29
C ARG A 42 14.40 -11.30 -0.12
N GLU A 43 13.10 -11.08 -0.18
CA GLU A 43 12.20 -11.31 0.96
C GLU A 43 11.32 -12.56 0.81
N GLN A 44 11.42 -13.27 -0.32
CA GLN A 44 10.65 -14.48 -0.61
C GLN A 44 9.13 -14.28 -0.47
N ARG A 45 8.66 -13.07 -0.82
CA ARG A 45 7.25 -12.66 -0.74
C ARG A 45 6.93 -11.59 -1.79
N LEU A 46 5.67 -11.22 -1.92
CA LEU A 46 5.30 -10.05 -2.72
C LEU A 46 5.95 -8.79 -2.12
N PRO A 47 6.44 -7.86 -2.96
CA PRO A 47 7.16 -6.68 -2.50
C PRO A 47 6.21 -5.58 -1.96
N PHE A 48 4.94 -5.94 -1.78
CA PHE A 48 3.90 -5.24 -1.04
C PHE A 48 3.02 -6.30 -0.36
N GLN A 49 2.31 -5.92 0.70
CA GLN A 49 1.33 -6.79 1.36
C GLN A 49 -0.01 -6.68 0.60
N PRO A 50 -0.50 -7.74 -0.07
CA PRO A 50 -1.82 -7.70 -0.66
C PRO A 50 -2.86 -7.53 0.45
N SER A 51 -3.77 -6.59 0.26
CA SER A 51 -4.89 -6.39 1.18
C SER A 51 -6.18 -6.23 0.38
N ARG A 52 -7.26 -6.77 0.93
CA ARG A 52 -8.65 -6.48 0.52
C ARG A 52 -9.37 -5.63 1.58
N GLU A 53 -8.61 -5.11 2.53
CA GLU A 53 -9.13 -4.30 3.62
C GLU A 53 -9.81 -3.06 3.04
N PRO A 54 -11.07 -2.77 3.45
CA PRO A 54 -11.73 -1.52 3.10
C PRO A 54 -10.86 -0.33 3.49
N ILE A 55 -10.90 0.73 2.68
CA ILE A 55 -10.12 1.94 2.93
C ILE A 55 -10.44 2.51 4.32
N GLU A 56 -11.68 2.39 4.80
CA GLU A 56 -12.08 2.84 6.14
C GLU A 56 -11.25 2.16 7.25
N ASN A 57 -10.98 0.87 7.13
CA ASN A 57 -10.19 0.13 8.11
C ASN A 57 -8.70 0.52 8.05
N VAL A 58 -8.18 0.79 6.85
CA VAL A 58 -6.81 1.32 6.69
C VAL A 58 -6.68 2.69 7.36
N ILE A 59 -7.69 3.56 7.20
CA ILE A 59 -7.75 4.88 7.85
C ILE A 59 -7.86 4.73 9.37
N ALA A 60 -8.76 3.89 9.88
CA ALA A 60 -8.91 3.66 11.31
C ALA A 60 -7.61 3.16 11.96
N ARG A 61 -6.89 2.27 11.29
CA ARG A 61 -5.56 1.83 11.75
C ARG A 61 -4.54 2.96 11.75
N TYR A 62 -4.51 3.77 10.70
CA TYR A 62 -3.64 4.95 10.64
C TYR A 62 -3.96 5.94 11.77
N GLU A 63 -5.23 6.17 12.08
CA GLU A 63 -5.66 7.03 13.18
C GLU A 63 -5.17 6.50 14.53
N VAL A 64 -5.30 5.20 14.78
CA VAL A 64 -4.76 4.55 15.98
C VAL A 64 -3.24 4.70 16.06
N GLU A 65 -2.52 4.37 14.98
CA GLU A 65 -1.05 4.43 14.92
C GLU A 65 -0.50 5.86 15.12
N ASN A 66 -1.26 6.88 14.70
CA ASN A 66 -0.88 8.29 14.83
C ASN A 66 -1.54 8.99 16.03
N GLY A 67 -2.26 8.26 16.88
CA GLY A 67 -2.91 8.82 18.07
C GLY A 67 -4.05 9.80 17.75
N LEU A 68 -4.61 9.75 16.55
CA LEU A 68 -5.80 10.49 16.11
C LEU A 68 -7.08 9.77 16.57
N THR A 69 -7.09 9.27 17.80
CA THR A 69 -8.21 8.53 18.38
C THR A 69 -8.67 9.22 19.65
N THR A 70 -9.95 9.05 19.97
CA THR A 70 -10.49 9.49 21.25
C THR A 70 -9.99 8.55 22.34
N LYS A 71 -9.32 9.11 23.35
CA LYS A 71 -8.99 8.40 24.57
C LYS A 71 -10.12 8.61 25.57
N VAL A 72 -10.44 7.55 26.28
CA VAL A 72 -11.42 7.53 27.36
C VAL A 72 -10.74 6.93 28.58
N ASP A 73 -11.12 7.40 29.76
CA ASP A 73 -10.43 7.06 31.01
C ASP A 73 -10.98 5.76 31.63
N SER A 74 -12.11 5.25 31.14
CA SER A 74 -12.73 4.01 31.62
C SER A 74 -13.48 3.24 30.53
N ALA A 75 -13.72 1.94 30.78
CA ALA A 75 -14.53 1.11 29.89
C ALA A 75 -16.01 1.54 29.88
N GLU A 76 -16.55 2.06 30.99
CA GLU A 76 -17.90 2.65 31.04
C GLU A 76 -18.02 3.84 30.08
N GLU A 77 -17.08 4.78 30.11
CA GLU A 77 -17.09 5.97 29.24
C GLU A 77 -16.96 5.58 27.75
N LEU A 78 -16.18 4.54 27.44
CA LEU A 78 -16.11 3.99 26.08
C LEU A 78 -17.48 3.51 25.60
N MET A 79 -18.19 2.74 26.43
CA MET A 79 -19.48 2.17 26.09
C MET A 79 -20.57 3.24 25.97
N GLU A 80 -20.51 4.28 26.79
CA GLU A 80 -21.43 5.43 26.69
C GLU A 80 -21.24 6.16 25.36
N ASN A 81 -20.01 6.52 24.99
CA ASN A 81 -19.71 7.21 23.74
C ASN A 81 -20.14 6.42 22.50
N LEU A 82 -19.97 5.09 22.49
CA LEU A 82 -20.33 4.24 21.35
C LEU A 82 -21.84 4.00 21.23
N ASN A 83 -22.59 4.10 22.33
CA ASN A 83 -24.04 3.94 22.35
C ASN A 83 -24.80 5.27 22.22
N ALA A 84 -24.09 6.40 22.20
CA ALA A 84 -24.67 7.74 22.07
C ALA A 84 -24.96 8.15 20.60
N ASP A 85 -24.51 7.36 19.63
CA ASP A 85 -24.64 7.60 18.17
C ASP A 85 -25.78 6.77 17.51
N ASP A 86 -26.86 6.44 18.26
CA ASP A 86 -28.11 5.85 17.74
C ASP A 86 -29.29 6.85 17.81
#